data_AF-A0AAD7LZV3-F1
#
_entry.id   AF-A0AAD7LZV3-F1
#
_cell.length_a   1.000
_cell.length_b   1.000
_cell.length_c   1.000
_cell.angle_alpha   90.00
_cell.angle_beta   90.00
_cell.angle_gamma   90.00
#
_symmetry.space_group_name_H-M   'P 1'
#
loop_
_entity.id
_entity.type
_entity.pdbx_description
1 polymer ?
#
loop_
_entity_poly.entity_id
_entity_poly.type
_entity_poly.pdbx_seq_one_letter_code
_entity_poly.pdbx_strand_id
1 'polypeptide(L)'
;MLAKQSPWSIVYPTLVDVNAYQEKPSEEIHHVLGCLRELYPRLVQDVHLMITELGNVTVLWEELWLSTLQDLHTDVMRRMNMLKEEAARIAENVTLTQNEKNKINAARYSAMMAPIAVALERRLASTSRKPETPHEVWFQEAYREQLKSAILTFKTPPASAAALGDVWRPFDSIAASLVAYQRKSSISLQEVAPQLALLSSSDVPMPGLEKQVKVSGPDKGLTTSLQGIVTIASFSEQVTILSTKTKPKKLVILGSDGEKYTYLLKGREDLRLDARIMQLLQAINGFLHSSPSNCSNYLSIRYYFCDSNQWSGWSYPVG
;
A
#
# COMPACT_ATOMS: atom_id res chain seq x y z
N MET A 1 -7.78 -10.18 -30.32
CA MET A 1 -9.23 -10.46 -30.35
C MET A 1 -9.89 -10.06 -29.02
N LEU A 2 -9.43 -10.54 -27.86
CA LEU A 2 -9.99 -10.20 -26.55
C LEU A 2 -9.99 -8.69 -26.22
N ALA A 3 -8.88 -7.96 -26.45
CA ALA A 3 -8.82 -6.51 -26.20
C ALA A 3 -9.85 -5.69 -26.99
N LYS A 4 -10.27 -6.17 -28.17
CA LYS A 4 -11.28 -5.50 -29.00
C LYS A 4 -12.71 -5.80 -28.55
N GLN A 5 -12.92 -6.91 -27.85
CA GLN A 5 -14.24 -7.38 -27.39
C GLN A 5 -14.52 -6.99 -25.94
N SER A 6 -13.50 -7.06 -25.07
CA SER A 6 -13.55 -6.62 -23.68
C SER A 6 -12.21 -5.96 -23.31
N PRO A 7 -12.02 -4.67 -23.65
CA PRO A 7 -10.77 -3.97 -23.33
C PRO A 7 -10.52 -3.93 -21.81
N TRP A 8 -11.60 -3.77 -21.04
CA TRP A 8 -11.60 -3.66 -19.59
C TRP A 8 -10.93 -4.83 -18.86
N SER A 9 -11.17 -6.05 -19.35
CA SER A 9 -10.62 -7.29 -18.78
C SER A 9 -9.10 -7.41 -18.94
N ILE A 10 -8.48 -6.54 -19.75
CA ILE A 10 -7.04 -6.54 -20.03
C ILE A 10 -6.38 -5.27 -19.47
N VAL A 11 -7.06 -4.11 -19.50
CA VAL A 11 -6.50 -2.84 -19.00
C VAL A 11 -6.11 -2.96 -17.53
N TYR A 12 -6.98 -3.50 -16.67
CA TYR A 12 -6.70 -3.66 -15.25
C TYR A 12 -5.47 -4.54 -15.00
N PRO A 13 -5.44 -5.83 -15.42
CA PRO A 13 -4.28 -6.69 -15.20
C PRO A 13 -2.99 -6.12 -15.80
N THR A 14 -3.04 -5.50 -16.98
CA THR A 14 -1.84 -4.96 -17.62
C THR A 14 -1.25 -3.78 -16.83
N LEU A 15 -2.08 -2.84 -16.37
CA LEU A 15 -1.62 -1.70 -15.58
C LEU A 15 -1.16 -2.10 -14.18
N VAL A 16 -1.85 -3.09 -13.61
CA VAL A 16 -1.46 -3.78 -12.39
C VAL A 16 -0.05 -4.37 -12.59
N ASP A 17 0.15 -5.25 -13.56
CA ASP A 17 1.45 -5.88 -13.79
C ASP A 17 2.57 -4.86 -14.04
N VAL A 18 2.33 -3.82 -14.86
CA VAL A 18 3.31 -2.73 -15.10
C VAL A 18 3.75 -2.04 -13.81
N ASN A 19 2.80 -1.79 -12.89
CA ASN A 19 3.07 -1.11 -11.62
C ASN A 19 3.67 -2.05 -10.55
N ALA A 20 3.61 -3.37 -10.74
CA ALA A 20 4.11 -4.36 -9.77
C ALA A 20 5.63 -4.55 -9.81
N TYR A 21 6.25 -4.31 -10.97
CA TYR A 21 7.69 -4.51 -11.14
C TYR A 21 8.47 -3.31 -10.62
N GLN A 22 9.34 -3.55 -9.61
CA GLN A 22 10.39 -2.61 -9.23
C GLN A 22 11.51 -2.53 -10.29
N GLU A 23 11.61 -3.54 -11.14
CA GLU A 23 12.46 -3.59 -12.33
C GLU A 23 11.68 -3.16 -13.58
N LYS A 24 12.36 -2.99 -14.72
CA LYS A 24 11.67 -2.70 -15.99
C LYS A 24 10.69 -3.85 -16.31
N PRO A 25 9.39 -3.57 -16.52
CA PRO A 25 8.44 -4.58 -16.98
C PRO A 25 8.93 -5.22 -18.28
N SER A 26 8.49 -6.45 -18.56
CA SER A 26 8.87 -7.15 -19.79
C SER A 26 8.47 -6.33 -21.03
N GLU A 27 9.26 -6.42 -22.11
CA GLU A 27 8.99 -5.65 -23.33
C GLU A 27 7.61 -5.95 -23.93
N GLU A 28 7.12 -7.17 -23.71
CA GLU A 28 5.80 -7.62 -24.14
C GLU A 28 4.67 -6.86 -23.43
N ILE A 29 4.79 -6.65 -22.11
CA ILE A 29 3.79 -5.90 -21.33
C ILE A 29 3.78 -4.43 -21.78
N HIS A 30 4.95 -3.85 -22.02
CA HIS A 30 5.07 -2.50 -22.57
C HIS A 30 4.43 -2.39 -23.96
N HIS A 31 4.63 -3.40 -24.81
CA HIS A 31 4.01 -3.44 -26.13
C HIS A 31 2.48 -3.51 -26.04
N VAL A 32 1.94 -4.39 -25.18
CA VAL A 32 0.49 -4.49 -24.94
C VAL A 32 -0.08 -3.17 -24.42
N LEU A 33 0.60 -2.53 -23.45
CA LEU A 33 0.19 -1.22 -22.94
C LEU A 33 0.21 -0.15 -24.03
N GLY A 34 1.21 -0.18 -24.93
CA GLY A 34 1.29 0.69 -26.10
C GLY A 34 0.06 0.57 -26.99
N CYS A 35 -0.30 -0.66 -27.37
CA CYS A 35 -1.50 -0.92 -28.16
C CYS A 35 -2.79 -0.48 -27.43
N LEU A 36 -2.88 -0.69 -26.11
CA LEU A 36 -4.05 -0.26 -25.33
C LEU A 36 -4.17 1.26 -25.25
N ARG A 37 -3.05 1.98 -25.16
CA ARG A 37 -3.04 3.46 -25.18
C ARG A 37 -3.49 4.02 -26.51
N GLU A 38 -3.17 3.36 -27.62
CA GLU A 38 -3.63 3.77 -28.96
C GLU A 38 -5.13 3.51 -29.14
N LEU A 39 -5.62 2.35 -28.69
CA LEU A 39 -7.00 1.92 -28.91
C LEU A 39 -8.00 2.53 -27.90
N TYR A 40 -7.60 2.67 -26.63
CA TYR A 40 -8.47 3.11 -25.53
C TYR A 40 -7.76 4.11 -24.61
N PRO A 41 -7.30 5.27 -25.13
CA PRO A 41 -6.45 6.21 -24.38
C PRO A 41 -7.10 6.71 -23.08
N ARG A 42 -8.39 7.07 -23.14
CA ARG A 42 -9.13 7.58 -21.97
C ARG A 42 -9.28 6.54 -20.88
N LEU A 43 -9.71 5.32 -21.24
CA LEU A 43 -9.85 4.22 -20.29
C LEU A 43 -8.51 3.90 -19.60
N VAL A 44 -7.43 3.81 -20.37
CA VAL A 44 -6.11 3.54 -19.79
C VAL A 44 -5.68 4.65 -18.84
N GLN A 45 -5.94 5.91 -19.20
CA GLN A 45 -5.64 7.06 -18.34
C GLN A 45 -6.45 7.03 -17.04
N ASP A 46 -7.77 6.80 -17.12
CA ASP A 46 -8.65 6.80 -15.96
C ASP A 46 -8.34 5.62 -15.02
N VAL A 47 -8.12 4.41 -15.57
CA VAL A 47 -7.72 3.24 -14.76
C VAL A 47 -6.34 3.46 -14.13
N HIS A 48 -5.39 4.05 -14.85
CA HIS A 48 -4.07 4.33 -14.30
C HIS A 48 -4.12 5.36 -13.15
N LEU A 49 -4.88 6.44 -13.33
CA LEU A 49 -5.15 7.42 -12.28
C LEU A 49 -5.77 6.71 -11.06
N MET A 50 -6.78 5.89 -11.32
CA MET A 50 -7.50 5.16 -10.27
C MET A 50 -6.57 4.24 -9.46
N ILE A 51 -5.75 3.43 -10.13
CA ILE A 51 -4.78 2.53 -9.49
C ILE A 51 -3.77 3.33 -8.66
N THR A 52 -3.26 4.44 -9.21
CA THR A 52 -2.25 5.26 -8.54
C THR A 52 -2.79 5.91 -7.28
N GLU A 53 -3.94 6.57 -7.37
CA GLU A 53 -4.56 7.23 -6.22
C GLU A 53 -5.01 6.22 -5.16
N LEU A 54 -5.57 5.07 -5.54
CA LEU A 54 -5.94 4.03 -4.58
C LEU A 54 -4.72 3.41 -3.92
N GLY A 55 -3.60 3.29 -4.64
CA GLY A 55 -2.30 2.94 -4.06
C GLY A 55 -1.86 3.94 -2.98
N ASN A 56 -1.93 5.24 -3.29
CA ASN A 56 -1.62 6.32 -2.35
C ASN A 56 -2.52 6.31 -1.11
N VAL A 57 -3.83 6.02 -1.27
CA VAL A 57 -4.77 5.89 -0.14
C VAL A 57 -4.42 4.69 0.71
N THR A 58 -3.95 3.59 0.12
CA THR A 58 -3.81 2.28 0.78
C THR A 58 -2.81 2.28 1.93
N VAL A 59 -1.66 2.95 1.79
CA VAL A 59 -0.67 3.11 2.86
C VAL A 59 -0.18 4.54 2.93
N LEU A 60 -0.55 5.24 4.00
CA LEU A 60 -0.19 6.64 4.22
C LEU A 60 1.24 6.78 4.78
N TRP A 61 1.83 7.96 4.67
CA TRP A 61 3.22 8.19 5.09
C TRP A 61 3.43 8.01 6.59
N GLU A 62 2.48 8.45 7.43
CA GLU A 62 2.50 8.22 8.87
C GLU A 62 2.43 6.73 9.22
N GLU A 63 1.71 5.94 8.40
CA GLU A 63 1.61 4.49 8.57
C GLU A 63 2.93 3.82 8.20
N LEU A 64 3.58 4.25 7.11
CA LEU A 64 4.91 3.76 6.71
C LEU A 64 5.96 4.06 7.78
N TRP A 65 5.97 5.28 8.31
CA TRP A 65 6.91 5.69 9.34
C TRP A 65 6.70 4.94 10.64
N LEU A 66 5.45 4.86 11.11
CA LEU A 66 5.15 4.14 12.34
C LEU A 66 5.57 2.67 12.26
N SER A 67 5.29 1.98 11.14
CA SER A 67 5.73 0.61 10.93
C SER A 67 7.25 0.51 10.95
N THR A 68 7.93 1.37 10.18
CA THR A 68 9.40 1.37 10.09
C THR A 68 10.05 1.57 11.47
N LEU A 69 9.54 2.50 12.28
CA LEU A 69 10.06 2.75 13.63
C LEU A 69 9.81 1.57 14.57
N GLN A 70 8.63 0.94 14.51
CA GLN A 70 8.30 -0.24 15.31
C GLN A 70 9.18 -1.44 14.95
N ASP A 71 9.40 -1.68 13.65
CA ASP A 71 10.23 -2.79 13.16
C ASP A 71 11.69 -2.60 13.58
N LEU A 72 12.22 -1.38 13.51
CA LEU A 72 13.60 -1.06 13.88
C LEU A 72 13.84 -1.03 15.40
N HIS A 73 12.84 -0.68 16.20
CA HIS A 73 12.99 -0.50 17.65
C HIS A 73 13.62 -1.72 18.34
N THR A 74 13.16 -2.93 18.01
CA THR A 74 13.69 -4.16 18.63
C THR A 74 15.18 -4.39 18.32
N ASP A 75 15.59 -4.13 17.08
CA ASP A 75 16.99 -4.26 16.65
C ASP A 75 17.87 -3.16 17.26
N VAL A 76 17.39 -1.92 17.30
CA VAL A 76 18.08 -0.79 17.95
C VAL A 76 18.37 -1.11 19.41
N MET A 77 17.35 -1.53 20.18
CA MET A 77 17.51 -1.82 21.60
C MET A 77 18.51 -2.96 21.84
N ARG A 78 18.49 -4.00 21.00
CA ARG A 78 19.49 -5.08 21.03
C ARG A 78 20.91 -4.55 20.79
N ARG A 79 21.13 -3.76 19.73
CA ARG A 79 22.45 -3.18 19.40
C ARG A 79 22.94 -2.23 20.49
N MET A 80 22.03 -1.47 21.11
CA MET A 80 22.35 -0.59 22.24
C MET A 80 22.84 -1.36 23.46
N ASN A 81 22.22 -2.49 23.80
CA ASN A 81 22.67 -3.32 24.92
C ASN A 81 24.07 -3.90 24.67
N MET A 82 24.33 -4.40 23.46
CA MET A 82 25.67 -4.86 23.06
C MET A 82 26.72 -3.74 23.19
N LEU A 83 26.39 -2.51 22.75
CA LEU A 83 27.28 -1.36 22.86
C LEU A 83 27.55 -0.96 24.32
N LYS A 84 26.57 -1.09 25.22
CA LYS A 84 26.74 -0.83 26.66
C LYS A 84 27.69 -1.85 27.30
N GLU A 85 27.52 -3.13 26.99
CA GLU A 85 28.40 -4.20 27.49
C GLU A 85 29.84 -4.05 27.01
N GLU A 86 30.02 -3.69 25.73
CA GLU A 86 31.34 -3.38 25.17
C GLU A 86 31.96 -2.14 25.80
N ALA A 87 31.18 -1.07 26.01
CA ALA A 87 31.67 0.14 26.66
C ALA A 87 32.10 -0.12 28.11
N ALA A 88 31.41 -1.00 28.85
CA ALA A 88 31.80 -1.43 30.18
C ALA A 88 33.15 -2.18 30.16
N ARG A 89 33.33 -3.13 29.25
CA ARG A 89 34.60 -3.84 29.07
C ARG A 89 35.77 -2.91 28.69
N ILE A 90 35.52 -1.93 27.83
CA ILE A 90 36.53 -0.92 27.44
C ILE A 90 36.87 0.00 28.62
N ALA A 91 35.91 0.28 29.50
CA ALA A 91 36.14 1.11 30.68
C ALA A 91 37.14 0.47 31.66
N GLU A 92 37.08 -0.86 31.85
CA GLU A 92 37.98 -1.65 32.70
C GLU A 92 39.42 -1.75 32.17
N ASN A 93 39.64 -1.45 30.89
CA ASN A 93 40.96 -1.53 30.29
C ASN A 93 41.89 -0.43 30.81
N VAL A 94 43.03 -0.81 31.42
CA VAL A 94 43.98 0.12 32.05
C VAL A 94 44.98 0.72 31.04
N THR A 95 45.16 0.11 29.87
CA THR A 95 46.18 0.54 28.88
C THR A 95 45.71 1.68 27.98
N LEU A 96 44.40 1.91 27.89
CA LEU A 96 43.82 2.95 27.05
C LEU A 96 43.52 4.23 27.83
N THR A 97 43.85 5.37 27.23
CA THR A 97 43.43 6.69 27.74
C THR A 97 41.93 6.89 27.56
N GLN A 98 41.32 7.79 28.33
CA GLN A 98 39.88 8.07 28.22
C GLN A 98 39.48 8.55 26.82
N ASN A 99 40.34 9.32 26.15
CA ASN A 99 40.09 9.81 24.81
C ASN A 99 40.08 8.67 23.78
N GLU A 100 41.00 7.70 23.90
CA GLU A 100 41.03 6.51 23.04
C GLU A 100 39.81 5.62 23.27
N LYS A 101 39.42 5.41 24.54
CA LYS A 101 38.18 4.69 24.90
C LYS A 101 36.96 5.32 24.23
N ASN A 102 36.84 6.65 24.30
CA ASN A 102 35.74 7.39 23.67
C ASN A 102 35.75 7.24 22.14
N LYS A 103 36.92 7.33 21.49
CA LYS A 103 37.06 7.13 20.04
C LYS A 103 36.66 5.73 19.60
N ILE A 104 37.08 4.70 20.33
CA ILE A 104 36.74 3.29 20.02
C ILE A 104 35.22 3.09 20.13
N ASN A 105 34.62 3.58 21.22
CA ASN A 105 33.17 3.49 21.43
C ASN A 105 32.39 4.23 20.33
N ALA A 106 32.83 5.43 19.95
CA ALA A 106 32.22 6.21 18.88
C ALA A 106 32.30 5.49 17.52
N ALA A 107 33.47 4.96 17.16
CA ALA A 107 33.64 4.22 15.91
C ALA A 107 32.77 2.96 15.85
N ARG A 108 32.69 2.21 16.96
CA ARG A 108 31.83 1.02 17.06
C ARG A 108 30.35 1.38 16.96
N TYR A 109 29.92 2.45 17.63
CA TYR A 109 28.55 2.97 17.52
C TYR A 109 28.20 3.27 16.06
N SER A 110 29.04 4.05 15.37
CA SER A 110 28.80 4.41 13.97
C SER A 110 28.73 3.19 13.06
N ALA A 111 29.63 2.22 13.23
CA ALA A 111 29.61 0.98 12.45
C ALA A 111 28.36 0.13 12.72
N MET A 112 27.97 -0.03 13.99
CA MET A 112 26.81 -0.84 14.37
C MET A 112 25.48 -0.18 14.00
N MET A 113 25.37 1.15 14.04
CA MET A 113 24.13 1.86 13.76
C MET A 113 23.98 2.28 12.29
N ALA A 114 25.04 2.23 11.49
CA ALA A 114 25.00 2.62 10.07
C ALA A 114 23.88 1.96 9.26
N PRO A 115 23.61 0.64 9.35
CA PRO A 115 22.51 0.03 8.59
C PRO A 115 21.13 0.60 8.94
N ILE A 116 20.92 0.95 10.21
CA ILE A 116 19.65 1.52 10.70
C ILE A 116 19.54 2.98 10.22
N ALA A 117 20.62 3.75 10.30
CA ALA A 117 20.66 5.10 9.78
C ALA A 117 20.33 5.16 8.28
N VAL A 118 20.91 4.25 7.48
CA VAL A 118 20.63 4.14 6.04
C VAL A 118 19.17 3.79 5.78
N ALA A 119 18.58 2.89 6.57
CA ALA A 119 17.16 2.55 6.44
C ALA A 119 16.24 3.75 6.73
N LEU A 120 16.55 4.52 7.77
CA LEU A 120 15.83 5.75 8.14
C LEU A 120 15.99 6.85 7.08
N GLU A 121 17.20 7.04 6.56
CA GLU A 121 17.48 8.00 5.48
C GLU A 121 16.75 7.63 4.19
N ARG A 122 16.74 6.35 3.83
CA ARG A 122 15.96 5.85 2.68
C ARG A 122 14.48 6.12 2.86
N ARG A 123 13.94 5.91 4.07
CA ARG A 123 12.54 6.21 4.39
C ARG A 123 12.27 7.72 4.28
N LEU A 124 13.14 8.55 4.84
CA LEU A 124 13.05 10.01 4.75
C LEU A 124 13.10 10.51 3.31
N ALA A 125 13.98 9.96 2.48
CA ALA A 125 14.03 10.29 1.05
C ALA A 125 12.70 9.97 0.36
N SER A 126 12.10 8.81 0.65
CA SER A 126 10.81 8.41 0.06
C SER A 126 9.64 9.32 0.45
N THR A 127 9.62 9.85 1.69
CA THR A 127 8.55 10.75 2.17
C THR A 127 8.92 12.24 2.07
N SER A 128 10.07 12.57 1.50
CA SER A 128 10.49 13.96 1.24
C SER A 128 10.37 14.35 -0.24
N ARG A 129 9.82 13.47 -1.07
CA ARG A 129 9.42 13.79 -2.45
C ARG A 129 8.44 14.95 -2.48
N LYS A 130 8.25 15.57 -3.66
CA LYS A 130 7.21 16.59 -3.85
C LYS A 130 5.85 16.00 -3.42
N PRO A 131 5.13 16.62 -2.47
CA PRO A 131 3.84 16.10 -2.03
C PRO A 131 2.82 16.25 -3.15
N GLU A 132 2.02 15.21 -3.37
CA GLU A 132 0.96 15.14 -4.38
C GLU A 132 -0.42 15.41 -3.78
N THR A 133 -0.58 15.17 -2.47
CA THR A 133 -1.87 15.29 -1.77
C THR A 133 -1.79 16.27 -0.60
N PRO A 134 -2.92 16.90 -0.21
CA PRO A 134 -2.97 17.75 1.00
C PRO A 134 -2.47 17.04 2.26
N HIS A 135 -2.76 15.74 2.40
CA HIS A 135 -2.32 14.93 3.53
C HIS A 135 -0.79 14.73 3.54
N GLU A 136 -0.17 14.52 2.36
CA GLU A 136 1.28 14.46 2.23
C GLU A 136 1.95 15.80 2.59
N VAL A 137 1.35 16.93 2.21
CA VAL A 137 1.82 18.28 2.61
C VAL A 137 1.82 18.41 4.14
N TRP A 138 0.69 18.10 4.77
CA TRP A 138 0.55 18.15 6.23
C TRP A 138 1.62 17.30 6.93
N PHE A 139 1.85 16.06 6.45
CA PHE A 139 2.86 15.18 7.05
C PHE A 139 4.25 15.80 6.99
N GLN A 140 4.62 16.41 5.86
CA GLN A 140 5.92 17.04 5.69
C GLN A 140 6.09 18.25 6.59
N GLU A 141 5.09 19.13 6.65
CA GLU A 141 5.13 20.31 7.51
C GLU A 141 5.24 19.92 8.99
N ALA A 142 4.52 18.87 9.42
CA ALA A 142 4.51 18.44 10.81
C ALA A 142 5.77 17.67 11.23
N TYR A 143 6.27 16.74 10.41
CA TYR A 143 7.25 15.74 10.86
C TYR A 143 8.60 15.76 10.14
N ARG A 144 8.73 16.39 8.96
CA ARG A 144 9.96 16.30 8.15
C ARG A 144 11.20 16.77 8.90
N GLU A 145 11.12 17.96 9.51
CA GLU A 145 12.28 18.55 10.20
C GLU A 145 12.60 17.81 11.50
N GLN A 146 11.58 17.32 12.21
CA GLN A 146 11.76 16.47 13.39
C GLN A 146 12.48 15.16 13.04
N LEU A 147 12.07 14.51 11.93
CA LEU A 147 12.69 13.28 11.43
C LEU A 147 14.13 13.52 10.97
N LYS A 148 14.39 14.61 10.23
CA LYS A 148 15.75 15.01 9.83
C LYS A 148 16.65 15.23 11.03
N SER A 149 16.17 15.99 12.02
CA SER A 149 16.91 16.27 13.25
C SER A 149 17.19 14.98 14.03
N ALA A 150 16.18 14.12 14.20
CA ALA A 150 16.33 12.82 14.88
C ALA A 150 17.35 11.92 14.18
N ILE A 151 17.33 11.83 12.85
CA ILE A 151 18.31 11.05 12.07
C ILE A 151 19.72 11.63 12.23
N LEU A 152 19.86 12.97 12.18
CA LEU A 152 21.16 13.62 12.34
C LEU A 152 21.73 13.35 13.73
N THR A 153 20.92 13.49 14.79
CA THR A 153 21.31 13.15 16.17
C THR A 153 21.61 11.65 16.33
N PHE A 154 20.87 10.77 15.66
CA PHE A 154 21.12 9.33 15.69
C PHE A 154 22.45 8.95 15.04
N LYS A 155 22.88 9.67 14.00
CA LYS A 155 24.17 9.44 13.34
C LYS A 155 25.36 9.91 14.19
N THR A 156 25.15 10.90 15.06
CA THR A 156 26.21 11.38 15.96
C THR A 156 26.39 10.44 17.14
N PRO A 157 27.61 9.90 17.37
CA PRO A 157 27.86 9.05 18.52
C PRO A 157 27.64 9.79 19.85
N PRO A 158 27.02 9.15 20.86
CA PRO A 158 26.81 9.78 22.15
C PRO A 158 28.13 10.00 22.89
N ALA A 159 28.18 11.06 23.69
CA ALA A 159 29.37 11.43 24.47
C ALA A 159 29.74 10.41 25.56
N SER A 160 28.80 9.57 25.99
CA SER A 160 29.01 8.57 27.03
C SER A 160 28.11 7.35 26.85
N ALA A 161 28.47 6.25 27.52
CA ALA A 161 27.68 5.02 27.52
C ALA A 161 26.31 5.19 28.19
N ALA A 162 26.17 6.11 29.15
CA ALA A 162 24.90 6.42 29.79
C ALA A 162 23.92 7.07 28.80
N ALA A 163 24.42 7.94 27.92
CA ALA A 163 23.63 8.63 26.91
C ALA A 163 23.17 7.70 25.76
N LEU A 164 23.72 6.49 25.63
CA LEU A 164 23.27 5.50 24.63
C LEU A 164 21.76 5.21 24.78
N GLY A 165 21.24 5.17 26.01
CA GLY A 165 19.82 4.93 26.30
C GLY A 165 18.88 5.95 25.67
N ASP A 166 19.39 7.14 25.35
CA ASP A 166 18.58 8.31 25.02
C ASP A 166 18.56 8.57 23.51
N VAL A 167 19.40 7.89 22.74
CA VAL A 167 19.60 8.13 21.31
C VAL A 167 18.35 7.80 20.48
N TRP A 168 17.50 6.88 20.95
CA TRP A 168 16.24 6.52 20.28
C TRP A 168 15.03 7.35 20.72
N ARG A 169 15.12 8.10 21.83
CA ARG A 169 14.01 8.88 22.40
C ARG A 169 13.33 9.84 21.40
N PRO A 170 14.05 10.54 20.50
CA PRO A 170 13.40 11.39 19.50
C PRO A 170 12.44 10.59 18.61
N PHE A 171 12.79 9.36 18.23
CA PHE A 171 11.93 8.49 17.43
C PHE A 171 10.73 7.97 18.22
N ASP A 172 10.91 7.67 19.52
CA ASP A 172 9.78 7.28 20.38
C ASP A 172 8.76 8.40 20.53
N SER A 173 9.22 9.66 20.66
CA SER A 173 8.34 10.84 20.70
C SER A 173 7.55 10.99 19.40
N ILE A 174 8.23 10.85 18.25
CA ILE A 174 7.58 10.88 16.94
C ILE A 174 6.58 9.74 16.80
N ALA A 175 6.96 8.51 17.15
CA ALA A 175 6.08 7.34 17.09
C ALA A 175 4.83 7.52 17.98
N ALA A 176 4.98 8.06 19.18
CA ALA A 176 3.85 8.38 20.06
C ALA A 176 2.89 9.40 19.44
N SER A 177 3.42 10.46 18.81
CA SER A 177 2.61 11.45 18.07
C SER A 177 1.86 10.81 16.90
N LEU A 178 2.52 9.95 16.12
CA LEU A 178 1.90 9.24 15.00
C LEU A 178 0.79 8.27 15.48
N VAL A 179 1.01 7.56 16.60
CA VAL A 179 0.00 6.69 17.22
C VAL A 179 -1.21 7.50 17.68
N ALA A 180 -0.98 8.67 18.29
CA ALA A 180 -2.08 9.56 18.71
C ALA A 180 -2.91 10.04 17.52
N TYR A 181 -2.26 10.39 16.40
CA TYR A 181 -2.93 10.79 15.17
C TYR A 181 -3.76 9.66 14.55
N GLN A 182 -3.24 8.42 14.56
CA GLN A 182 -3.93 7.25 14.02
C GLN A 182 -5.12 6.74 14.85
N ARG A 183 -5.53 7.44 15.91
CA ARG A 183 -6.79 7.15 16.62
C ARG A 183 -8.02 7.55 15.80
N LYS A 184 -7.85 8.34 14.75
CA LYS A 184 -8.92 8.66 13.80
C LYS A 184 -9.38 7.40 13.07
N SER A 185 -10.68 7.13 13.12
CA SER A 185 -11.32 5.98 12.44
C SER A 185 -11.72 6.28 11.00
N SER A 186 -11.56 7.52 10.54
CA SER A 186 -11.85 7.92 9.16
C SER A 186 -10.94 9.04 8.69
N ILE A 187 -10.78 9.15 7.38
CA ILE A 187 -10.05 10.20 6.68
C ILE A 187 -10.86 10.67 5.47
N SER A 188 -10.77 11.96 5.14
CA SER A 188 -11.41 12.51 3.95
C SER A 188 -10.67 12.06 2.70
N LEU A 189 -11.40 11.51 1.72
CA LEU A 189 -10.83 11.12 0.44
C LEU A 189 -10.20 12.32 -0.28
N GLN A 190 -10.74 13.52 -0.13
CA GLN A 190 -10.18 14.73 -0.74
C GLN A 190 -8.77 15.07 -0.21
N GLU A 191 -8.45 14.68 1.04
CA GLU A 191 -7.15 14.93 1.63
C GLU A 191 -6.09 13.94 1.12
N VAL A 192 -6.49 12.69 0.82
CA VAL A 192 -5.57 11.59 0.46
C VAL A 192 -5.58 11.20 -1.02
N ALA A 193 -6.63 11.54 -1.76
CA ALA A 193 -6.81 11.28 -3.18
C ALA A 193 -7.77 12.30 -3.80
N PRO A 194 -7.33 13.56 -3.97
CA PRO A 194 -8.19 14.65 -4.46
C PRO A 194 -8.70 14.40 -5.87
N GLN A 195 -7.94 13.71 -6.72
CA GLN A 195 -8.38 13.42 -8.08
C GLN A 195 -9.55 12.44 -8.06
N LEU A 196 -9.51 11.40 -7.22
CA LEU A 196 -10.63 10.47 -7.05
C LEU A 196 -11.87 11.15 -6.47
N ALA A 197 -11.69 12.07 -5.52
CA ALA A 197 -12.79 12.81 -4.94
C ALA A 197 -13.50 13.71 -5.97
N LEU A 198 -12.78 14.19 -6.98
CA LEU A 198 -13.30 15.00 -8.09
C LEU A 198 -13.86 14.18 -9.25
N LEU A 199 -13.60 12.86 -9.29
CA LEU A 199 -14.12 12.02 -10.37
C LEU A 199 -15.64 11.94 -10.30
N SER A 200 -16.28 12.54 -11.30
CA SER A 200 -17.71 12.43 -11.56
C SER A 200 -17.93 11.66 -12.87
N SER A 201 -18.57 10.50 -12.78
CA SER A 201 -18.95 9.63 -13.91
C SER A 201 -17.76 9.26 -14.82
N SER A 202 -17.06 8.17 -14.48
CA SER A 202 -16.01 7.62 -15.32
C SER A 202 -16.51 6.45 -16.16
N ASP A 203 -15.95 6.26 -17.36
CA ASP A 203 -16.15 5.06 -18.18
C ASP A 203 -15.41 3.84 -17.61
N VAL A 204 -14.72 4.00 -16.48
CA VAL A 204 -14.04 2.93 -15.77
C VAL A 204 -15.06 1.94 -15.21
N PRO A 205 -14.95 0.65 -15.57
CA PRO A 205 -15.83 -0.38 -15.05
C PRO A 205 -15.55 -0.62 -13.57
N MET A 206 -16.61 -0.97 -12.85
CA MET A 206 -16.55 -1.32 -11.44
C MET A 206 -15.66 -2.56 -11.24
N PRO A 207 -14.57 -2.46 -10.46
CA PRO A 207 -13.62 -3.55 -10.28
C PRO A 207 -14.28 -4.84 -9.77
N GLY A 208 -14.05 -5.94 -10.48
CA GLY A 208 -14.53 -7.28 -10.13
C GLY A 208 -15.95 -7.61 -10.60
N LEU A 209 -16.67 -6.67 -11.23
CA LEU A 209 -17.98 -6.92 -11.85
C LEU A 209 -17.90 -7.20 -13.36
N GLU A 210 -16.70 -7.18 -13.96
CA GLU A 210 -16.55 -7.28 -15.42
C GLU A 210 -16.99 -8.66 -15.96
N LYS A 211 -16.96 -9.70 -15.10
CA LYS A 211 -17.31 -11.08 -15.47
C LYS A 211 -18.81 -11.38 -15.51
N GLN A 212 -19.67 -10.46 -15.04
CA GLN A 212 -21.12 -10.70 -14.99
C GLN A 212 -21.85 -10.42 -16.31
N VAL A 213 -21.14 -9.99 -17.36
CA VAL A 213 -21.71 -9.78 -18.69
C VAL A 213 -22.10 -11.14 -19.31
N LYS A 214 -23.35 -11.55 -19.11
CA LYS A 214 -23.97 -12.62 -19.90
C LYS A 214 -24.07 -12.13 -21.35
N VAL A 215 -23.20 -12.63 -22.22
CA VAL A 215 -23.28 -12.44 -23.67
C VAL A 215 -24.61 -13.02 -24.14
N SER A 216 -25.61 -12.16 -24.25
CA SER A 216 -26.92 -12.52 -24.77
C SER A 216 -27.01 -12.05 -26.22
N GLY A 217 -26.87 -13.01 -27.15
CA GLY A 217 -27.26 -12.89 -28.57
C GLY A 217 -26.14 -12.49 -29.55
N PRO A 218 -25.95 -13.23 -30.67
CA PRO A 218 -25.28 -12.70 -31.84
C PRO A 218 -26.22 -11.68 -32.51
N ASP A 219 -25.67 -10.71 -33.22
CA ASP A 219 -26.40 -9.76 -34.08
C ASP A 219 -27.03 -8.54 -33.40
N LYS A 220 -26.19 -7.63 -32.90
CA LYS A 220 -26.45 -6.19 -33.01
C LYS A 220 -25.14 -5.38 -32.97
N GLY A 221 -25.08 -4.37 -33.85
CA GLY A 221 -23.88 -3.68 -34.29
C GLY A 221 -23.00 -3.02 -33.21
N LEU A 222 -21.86 -2.53 -33.70
CA LEU A 222 -20.64 -2.06 -33.02
C LEU A 222 -20.78 -0.90 -32.01
N THR A 223 -21.99 -0.54 -31.56
CA THR A 223 -22.22 0.61 -30.67
C THR A 223 -23.01 0.26 -29.39
N THR A 224 -23.23 -1.02 -29.09
CA THR A 224 -24.09 -1.48 -27.98
C THR A 224 -23.37 -2.35 -26.92
N SER A 225 -22.07 -2.17 -26.72
CA SER A 225 -21.27 -2.95 -25.75
C SER A 225 -21.27 -2.41 -24.30
N LEU A 226 -22.04 -1.36 -24.00
CA LEU A 226 -22.09 -0.73 -22.67
C LEU A 226 -23.29 -1.16 -21.80
N GLN A 227 -24.26 -1.90 -22.34
CA GLN A 227 -25.61 -1.99 -21.75
C GLN A 227 -25.76 -2.93 -20.53
N GLY A 228 -24.67 -3.25 -19.84
CA GLY A 228 -24.71 -4.10 -18.64
C GLY A 228 -23.46 -4.08 -17.78
N ILE A 229 -22.49 -3.19 -18.05
CA ILE A 229 -21.29 -3.04 -17.22
C ILE A 229 -21.54 -1.87 -16.28
N VAL A 230 -21.54 -2.15 -14.97
CA VAL A 230 -21.58 -1.11 -13.95
C VAL A 230 -20.25 -0.37 -13.99
N THR A 231 -20.30 0.95 -14.16
CA THR A 231 -19.13 1.84 -14.15
C THR A 231 -19.09 2.65 -12.87
N ILE A 232 -17.96 3.29 -12.59
CA ILE A 232 -17.78 4.12 -11.40
C ILE A 232 -18.47 5.46 -11.60
N ALA A 233 -19.53 5.73 -10.83
CA ALA A 233 -20.19 7.02 -10.81
C ALA A 233 -19.44 8.02 -9.93
N SER A 234 -19.07 7.63 -8.71
CA SER A 234 -18.30 8.48 -7.78
C SER A 234 -17.73 7.67 -6.61
N PHE A 235 -16.85 8.31 -5.83
CA PHE A 235 -16.31 7.76 -4.60
C PHE A 235 -16.94 8.43 -3.37
N SER A 236 -17.08 7.69 -2.28
CA SER A 236 -17.49 8.24 -0.98
C SER A 236 -16.45 9.20 -0.44
N GLU A 237 -16.89 10.35 0.07
CA GLU A 237 -16.04 11.39 0.65
C GLU A 237 -15.21 10.90 1.84
N GLN A 238 -15.71 9.91 2.59
CA GLN A 238 -15.01 9.35 3.75
C GLN A 238 -14.49 7.95 3.49
N VAL A 239 -13.23 7.72 3.86
CA VAL A 239 -12.57 6.42 3.91
C VAL A 239 -12.48 5.99 5.37
N THR A 240 -13.01 4.82 5.71
CA THR A 240 -12.98 4.31 7.09
C THR A 240 -11.73 3.46 7.32
N ILE A 241 -11.00 3.72 8.40
CA ILE A 241 -9.81 2.95 8.81
C ILE A 241 -10.25 1.92 9.84
N LEU A 242 -10.11 0.63 9.54
CA LEU A 242 -10.52 -0.42 10.47
C LEU A 242 -9.50 -0.58 11.60
N SER A 243 -9.97 -0.74 12.83
CA SER A 243 -9.14 -0.85 14.04
C SER A 243 -8.56 -2.26 14.22
N THR A 244 -7.83 -2.77 13.23
CA THR A 244 -7.10 -4.05 13.29
C THR A 244 -5.59 -3.83 13.24
N LYS A 245 -4.79 -4.90 13.38
CA LYS A 245 -3.32 -4.82 13.30
C LYS A 245 -2.84 -4.25 11.96
N THR A 246 -3.49 -4.62 10.86
CA THR A 246 -3.09 -4.21 9.50
C THR A 246 -3.80 -2.95 9.00
N LYS A 247 -4.72 -2.39 9.80
CA LYS A 247 -5.45 -1.14 9.55
C LYS A 247 -5.94 -0.97 8.09
N PRO A 248 -6.64 -1.96 7.53
CA PRO A 248 -7.13 -1.85 6.16
C PRO A 248 -8.17 -0.73 6.05
N LYS A 249 -8.27 -0.15 4.85
CA LYS A 249 -9.13 1.02 4.59
C LYS A 249 -10.38 0.57 3.84
N LYS A 250 -11.55 0.80 4.43
CA LYS A 250 -12.84 0.56 3.80
C LYS A 250 -13.23 1.77 2.98
N LEU A 251 -13.37 1.55 1.68
CA LEU A 251 -13.79 2.52 0.67
C LEU A 251 -15.18 2.14 0.16
N VAL A 252 -16.02 3.12 -0.15
CA VAL A 252 -17.33 2.91 -0.79
C VAL A 252 -17.33 3.63 -2.12
N ILE A 253 -17.71 2.94 -3.18
CA ILE A 253 -17.79 3.43 -4.55
C ILE A 253 -19.26 3.36 -4.99
N LEU A 254 -19.78 4.41 -5.59
CA LEU A 254 -21.12 4.45 -6.18
C LEU A 254 -21.02 3.97 -7.64
N GLY A 255 -21.84 2.98 -8.01
CA GLY A 255 -21.95 2.50 -9.39
C GLY A 255 -22.87 3.38 -10.24
N SER A 256 -22.75 3.27 -11.55
CA SER A 256 -23.67 3.91 -12.52
C SER A 256 -25.09 3.35 -12.47
N ASP A 257 -25.29 2.22 -11.79
CA ASP A 257 -26.59 1.64 -11.45
C ASP A 257 -27.23 2.25 -10.19
N GLY A 258 -26.50 3.12 -9.48
CA GLY A 258 -26.95 3.76 -8.24
C GLY A 258 -26.65 2.94 -6.98
N GLU A 259 -26.05 1.75 -7.11
CA GLU A 259 -25.74 0.87 -5.99
C GLU A 259 -24.38 1.22 -5.35
N LYS A 260 -24.24 0.92 -4.06
CA LYS A 260 -23.02 1.21 -3.29
C LYS A 260 -22.16 -0.04 -3.14
N TYR A 261 -20.96 0.03 -3.71
CA TYR A 261 -19.98 -1.04 -3.69
C TYR A 261 -18.94 -0.78 -2.61
N THR A 262 -18.84 -1.69 -1.64
CA THR A 262 -17.85 -1.59 -0.55
C THR A 262 -16.61 -2.37 -0.91
N TYR A 263 -15.46 -1.72 -0.77
CA TYR A 263 -14.16 -2.31 -1.01
C TYR A 263 -13.26 -2.16 0.20
N LEU A 264 -12.35 -3.11 0.36
CA LEU A 264 -11.32 -3.09 1.39
C LEU A 264 -9.96 -2.94 0.73
N LEU A 265 -9.21 -1.92 1.11
CA LEU A 265 -7.85 -1.69 0.67
C LEU A 265 -6.89 -2.26 1.72
N LYS A 266 -6.08 -3.22 1.30
CA LYS A 266 -5.08 -3.90 2.13
C LYS A 266 -3.67 -3.62 1.58
N GLY A 267 -2.83 -2.90 2.31
CA GLY A 267 -1.49 -2.50 1.84
C GLY A 267 -0.30 -3.17 2.52
N ARG A 268 -0.54 -3.84 3.66
CA ARG A 268 0.52 -4.41 4.50
C ARG A 268 0.60 -5.94 4.43
N GLU A 269 -0.11 -6.53 3.48
CA GLU A 269 -0.25 -7.98 3.32
C GLU A 269 0.05 -8.33 1.86
N ASP A 270 0.70 -9.47 1.64
CA ASP A 270 0.84 -10.05 0.31
C ASP A 270 -0.43 -10.82 -0.04
N LEU A 271 -1.22 -10.24 -0.94
CA LEU A 271 -2.56 -10.73 -1.26
C LEU A 271 -2.55 -11.77 -2.39
N ARG A 272 -1.37 -12.19 -2.85
CA ARG A 272 -1.23 -13.26 -3.83
C ARG A 272 -1.85 -14.56 -3.31
N LEU A 273 -1.69 -14.89 -2.03
CA LEU A 273 -2.32 -16.07 -1.45
C LEU A 273 -3.84 -15.95 -1.43
N ASP A 274 -4.38 -14.82 -0.96
CA ASP A 274 -5.81 -14.54 -0.96
C ASP A 274 -6.41 -14.67 -2.38
N ALA A 275 -5.77 -14.07 -3.38
CA ALA A 275 -6.20 -14.16 -4.78
C ALA A 275 -6.23 -15.60 -5.32
N ARG A 276 -5.20 -16.41 -5.00
CA ARG A 276 -5.15 -17.82 -5.42
C ARG A 276 -6.23 -18.67 -4.72
N ILE A 277 -6.52 -18.39 -3.45
CA ILE A 277 -7.62 -19.04 -2.74
C ILE A 277 -8.96 -18.66 -3.40
N MET A 278 -9.18 -17.39 -3.73
CA MET A 278 -10.41 -16.95 -4.40
C MET A 278 -10.60 -17.60 -5.77
N GLN A 279 -9.52 -17.76 -6.56
CA GLN A 279 -9.55 -18.50 -7.82
C GLN A 279 -9.93 -19.96 -7.63
N LEU A 280 -9.39 -20.62 -6.60
CA LEU A 280 -9.72 -21.99 -6.26
C LEU A 280 -11.19 -22.13 -5.86
N LEU A 281 -11.71 -21.24 -5.01
CA LEU A 281 -13.12 -21.23 -4.61
C LEU A 281 -14.04 -21.02 -5.82
N GLN A 282 -13.66 -20.15 -6.76
CA GLN A 282 -14.40 -19.96 -8.01
C GLN A 282 -14.43 -21.24 -8.86
N ALA A 283 -13.30 -21.96 -8.96
CA ALA A 283 -13.25 -23.25 -9.65
C ALA A 283 -14.13 -24.30 -8.96
N ILE A 284 -14.10 -24.37 -7.62
CA ILE A 284 -14.93 -25.28 -6.82
C ILE A 284 -16.41 -24.99 -7.08
N ASN A 285 -16.83 -23.72 -7.08
CA ASN A 285 -18.21 -23.37 -7.44
C ASN A 285 -18.57 -23.83 -8.85
N GLY A 286 -17.67 -23.68 -9.82
CA GLY A 286 -17.85 -24.22 -11.18
C GLY A 286 -18.10 -25.74 -11.19
N PHE A 287 -17.38 -26.50 -10.36
CA PHE A 287 -17.59 -27.93 -10.20
C PHE A 287 -18.87 -28.28 -9.44
N LEU A 288 -19.24 -27.50 -8.41
CA LEU A 288 -20.48 -27.70 -7.65
C LEU A 288 -21.71 -27.46 -8.52
N HIS A 289 -21.65 -26.48 -9.42
CA HIS A 289 -22.74 -26.15 -10.35
C HIS A 289 -22.81 -27.09 -11.57
N SER A 290 -21.77 -27.85 -11.88
CA SER A 290 -21.77 -28.79 -13.02
C SER A 290 -22.29 -30.19 -12.67
N SER A 291 -22.50 -30.50 -11.39
CA SER A 291 -23.05 -31.80 -10.95
C SER A 291 -24.58 -31.73 -10.78
N PRO A 292 -25.37 -32.41 -11.64
CA PRO A 292 -26.84 -32.35 -11.60
C PRO A 292 -27.44 -33.00 -10.35
N SER A 293 -26.68 -33.84 -9.63
CA SER A 293 -27.15 -34.57 -8.43
C SER A 293 -27.17 -33.76 -7.14
N ASN A 294 -26.49 -32.59 -7.11
CA ASN A 294 -26.43 -31.68 -5.95
C ASN A 294 -27.26 -30.41 -6.11
N CYS A 295 -28.03 -30.30 -7.20
CA CYS A 295 -28.82 -29.10 -7.55
C CYS A 295 -29.98 -28.80 -6.59
N SER A 296 -30.28 -29.69 -5.62
CA SER A 296 -31.36 -29.48 -4.64
C SER A 296 -30.95 -28.59 -3.45
N ASN A 297 -29.64 -28.43 -3.21
CA ASN A 297 -29.12 -27.51 -2.21
C ASN A 297 -28.24 -26.50 -2.93
N TYR A 298 -28.71 -25.25 -3.04
CA TYR A 298 -28.00 -24.09 -3.59
C TYR A 298 -26.74 -23.76 -2.77
N LEU A 299 -25.75 -24.66 -2.76
CA LEU A 299 -24.51 -24.48 -2.05
C LEU A 299 -23.53 -23.76 -2.99
N SER A 300 -23.43 -22.46 -2.82
CA SER A 300 -22.39 -21.64 -3.46
C SER A 300 -21.47 -21.09 -2.39
N ILE A 301 -20.17 -21.26 -2.58
CA ILE A 301 -19.17 -20.68 -1.69
C ILE A 301 -19.06 -19.20 -2.05
N ARG A 302 -19.31 -18.31 -1.09
CA ARG A 302 -19.05 -16.88 -1.29
C ARG A 302 -17.55 -16.67 -1.49
N TYR A 303 -17.19 -16.00 -2.57
CA TYR A 303 -15.83 -15.60 -2.88
C TYR A 303 -15.81 -14.10 -3.17
N TYR A 304 -14.63 -13.51 -2.98
CA TYR A 304 -14.39 -12.08 -3.13
C TYR A 304 -13.38 -11.86 -4.24
N PHE A 305 -13.54 -10.82 -5.05
CA PHE A 305 -12.53 -10.47 -6.04
C PHE A 305 -11.32 -9.86 -5.36
N CYS A 306 -10.17 -10.53 -5.41
CA CYS A 306 -8.90 -10.07 -4.88
C CYS A 306 -7.90 -10.00 -6.03
N ASP A 307 -7.51 -8.80 -6.44
CA ASP A 307 -6.45 -8.62 -7.44
C ASP A 307 -5.09 -8.56 -6.74
N SER A 308 -4.17 -9.41 -7.19
CA SER A 308 -2.92 -9.66 -6.50
C SER A 308 -1.83 -8.73 -7.01
N ASN A 309 -1.85 -7.51 -6.53
CA ASN A 309 -0.70 -6.63 -6.63
C ASN A 309 -0.28 -6.11 -5.27
N GLN A 310 0.99 -5.70 -5.17
CA GLN A 310 1.62 -5.14 -3.95
C GLN A 310 0.91 -3.90 -3.38
N TRP A 311 -0.21 -3.48 -3.97
CA TRP A 311 -1.11 -2.45 -3.49
C TRP A 311 -2.55 -2.96 -3.57
N SER A 312 -3.20 -3.08 -2.41
CA SER A 312 -4.66 -3.16 -2.26
C SER A 312 -5.37 -4.26 -3.03
N GLY A 313 -5.55 -5.40 -2.38
CA GLY A 313 -6.49 -6.42 -2.81
C GLY A 313 -7.89 -6.01 -2.39
N TRP A 314 -8.72 -5.81 -3.39
CA TRP A 314 -10.16 -5.58 -3.29
C TRP A 314 -10.84 -6.78 -2.62
N SER A 315 -12.03 -6.58 -2.07
CA SER A 315 -12.87 -7.67 -1.59
C SER A 315 -14.32 -7.22 -1.68
N TYR A 316 -15.06 -7.74 -2.65
CA TYR A 316 -16.49 -7.49 -2.83
C TYR A 316 -17.31 -8.78 -2.69
N PRO A 317 -18.40 -8.81 -1.91
CA PRO A 317 -19.25 -9.99 -1.82
C PRO A 317 -19.99 -10.21 -3.14
N VAL A 318 -19.66 -11.28 -3.86
CA VAL A 318 -20.53 -11.77 -4.93
C VAL A 318 -21.68 -12.52 -4.27
N GLY A 319 -22.89 -12.00 -4.44
CA GLY A 319 -24.14 -12.62 -3.98
C GLY A 319 -24.50 -13.86 -4.77
#